data_AF-A0A2R6CIQ8-F1
#
_entry.id   AF-A0A2R6CIQ8-F1
#
_cell.length_a   1.000
_cell.length_b   1.000
_cell.length_c   1.000
_cell.angle_alpha   90.00
_cell.angle_beta   90.00
_cell.angle_gamma   90.00
#
_symmetry.space_group_name_H-M   'P 1'
#
loop_
_entity.id
_entity.type
_entity.pdbx_description
1 polymer ?
#
loop_
_entity_poly.entity_id
_entity_poly.type
_entity_poly.pdbx_seq_one_letter_code
_entity_poly.pdbx_strand_id
1 'polypeptide(L)'
;MGAAEKTAGADDRSDPPSPSLLALFRVVAHKKLVLLVRYPVNTATRFATLVILFGLILFGGEAVAGAAITDSLAGIIVGFFVWTMAIVAYQGLAWNITREAQWGTLERLFISPHGIGTVMLVKLVVNVLFSFLWAFATLLAMMALAREWLVVDPATVLPLLVLTVASISGLGLVFAGLALLYKRIENIFQLLQFAFVGLIAAPVGEVPALAVLPVSHGSYLLQEAMRDGTRLWEFAPGELGLLIATSAGYFLAGFAVFQIAQRRARKQGLLGQY
;
A
#
# COMPACT_ATOMS: atom_id res chain seq x y z
N MET A 1 -69.99 -1.93 -34.07
CA MET A 1 -69.58 -1.26 -32.81
C MET A 1 -68.40 -2.04 -32.25
N GLY A 2 -67.19 -1.72 -32.73
CA GLY A 2 -65.96 -2.36 -32.27
C GLY A 2 -65.32 -1.50 -31.19
N ALA A 3 -65.26 -2.01 -29.96
CA ALA A 3 -64.56 -1.36 -28.87
C ALA A 3 -63.06 -1.57 -29.04
N ALA A 4 -62.32 -0.49 -29.27
CA ALA A 4 -60.87 -0.48 -29.30
C ALA A 4 -60.33 -0.54 -27.86
N GLU A 5 -59.76 -1.68 -27.50
CA GLU A 5 -58.99 -1.86 -26.27
C GLU A 5 -57.62 -1.21 -26.46
N LYS A 6 -57.42 -0.06 -25.82
CA LYS A 6 -56.16 0.70 -25.84
C LYS A 6 -55.23 0.10 -24.79
N THR A 7 -54.39 -0.84 -25.19
CA THR A 7 -53.31 -1.38 -24.35
C THR A 7 -52.25 -0.32 -24.11
N ALA A 8 -52.38 0.42 -23.01
CA ALA A 8 -51.34 1.27 -22.46
C ALA A 8 -50.32 0.40 -21.69
N GLY A 9 -49.39 -0.21 -22.42
CA GLY A 9 -48.16 -0.78 -21.88
C GLY A 9 -47.00 0.18 -22.15
N ALA A 10 -46.91 1.27 -21.39
CA ALA A 10 -45.71 2.08 -21.38
C ALA A 10 -44.62 1.29 -20.66
N ASP A 11 -43.70 0.76 -21.44
CA ASP A 11 -42.47 0.08 -21.03
C ASP A 11 -41.59 1.08 -20.27
N ASP A 12 -41.83 1.25 -18.96
CA ASP A 12 -40.94 1.97 -18.04
C ASP A 12 -39.71 1.09 -17.75
N ARG A 13 -38.92 0.84 -18.79
CA ARG A 13 -37.53 0.37 -18.65
C ARG A 13 -36.69 1.57 -18.29
N SER A 14 -36.81 2.00 -17.04
CA SER A 14 -35.74 2.77 -16.41
C SER A 14 -34.47 1.94 -16.53
N ASP A 15 -33.50 2.43 -17.31
CA ASP A 15 -32.18 1.83 -17.39
C ASP A 15 -31.68 1.56 -15.95
N PRO A 16 -31.16 0.36 -15.65
CA PRO A 16 -30.67 0.07 -14.31
C PRO A 16 -29.68 1.16 -13.89
N PRO A 17 -29.84 1.74 -12.69
CA PRO A 17 -29.04 2.89 -12.28
C PRO A 17 -27.56 2.57 -12.44
N SER A 18 -26.84 3.44 -13.15
CA SER A 18 -25.43 3.23 -13.44
C SER A 18 -24.67 2.91 -12.15
N PRO A 19 -23.73 1.95 -12.18
CA PRO A 19 -23.08 1.47 -10.96
C PRO A 19 -22.31 2.59 -10.24
N SER A 20 -22.77 3.02 -9.05
CA SER A 20 -22.13 4.13 -8.32
C SER A 20 -20.74 3.79 -7.78
N LEU A 21 -19.73 4.59 -8.12
CA LEU A 21 -18.35 4.45 -7.60
C LEU A 21 -18.27 4.73 -6.09
N LEU A 22 -19.07 5.69 -5.60
CA LEU A 22 -19.13 6.01 -4.18
C LEU A 22 -19.72 4.84 -3.37
N ALA A 23 -20.73 4.15 -3.92
CA ALA A 23 -21.28 2.96 -3.30
C ALA A 23 -20.24 1.84 -3.23
N LEU A 24 -19.48 1.60 -4.31
CA LEU A 24 -18.40 0.62 -4.34
C LEU A 24 -17.32 0.95 -3.28
N PHE A 25 -16.86 2.20 -3.22
CA PHE A 25 -15.89 2.64 -2.21
C PHE A 25 -16.40 2.40 -0.79
N ARG A 26 -17.64 2.81 -0.50
CA ARG A 26 -18.27 2.63 0.81
C ARG A 26 -18.35 1.17 1.21
N VAL A 27 -18.76 0.28 0.30
CA VAL A 27 -18.87 -1.16 0.56
C VAL A 27 -17.50 -1.78 0.84
N VAL A 28 -16.49 -1.43 0.06
CA VAL A 28 -15.12 -1.94 0.25
C VAL A 28 -14.53 -1.45 1.57
N ALA A 29 -14.70 -0.17 1.90
CA ALA A 29 -14.27 0.42 3.16
C ALA A 29 -14.99 -0.21 4.37
N HIS A 30 -16.31 -0.35 4.30
CA HIS A 30 -17.12 -0.99 5.34
C HIS A 30 -16.69 -2.45 5.55
N LYS A 31 -16.51 -3.22 4.47
CA LYS A 31 -15.98 -4.60 4.58
C LYS A 31 -14.66 -4.62 5.33
N LYS A 32 -13.72 -3.72 5.00
CA LYS A 32 -12.42 -3.67 5.66
C LYS A 32 -12.53 -3.33 7.16
N LEU A 33 -13.39 -2.38 7.51
CA LEU A 33 -13.66 -2.00 8.91
C LEU A 33 -14.28 -3.16 9.70
N VAL A 34 -15.30 -3.81 9.14
CA VAL A 34 -15.95 -4.97 9.78
C VAL A 34 -14.96 -6.10 10.01
N LEU A 35 -14.05 -6.37 9.06
CA LEU A 35 -13.00 -7.37 9.24
C LEU A 35 -12.04 -7.01 10.38
N LEU A 36 -11.69 -5.73 10.55
CA LEU A 36 -10.82 -5.30 11.66
C LEU A 36 -11.49 -5.51 13.03
N VAL A 37 -12.76 -5.17 13.16
CA VAL A 37 -13.53 -5.26 14.41
C VAL A 37 -13.94 -6.70 14.73
N ARG A 38 -14.36 -7.48 13.72
CA ARG A 38 -14.88 -8.84 13.90
C ARG A 38 -13.78 -9.87 14.16
N TYR A 39 -12.54 -9.58 13.74
CA TYR A 39 -11.38 -10.44 13.97
C TYR A 39 -10.34 -9.74 14.86
N PRO A 40 -10.70 -9.37 16.11
CA PRO A 40 -9.85 -8.56 16.97
C PRO A 40 -8.54 -9.27 17.32
N VAL A 41 -8.55 -10.60 17.46
CA VAL A 41 -7.33 -11.38 17.70
C VAL A 41 -6.36 -11.25 16.52
N ASN A 42 -6.83 -11.40 15.28
CA ASN A 42 -5.96 -11.25 14.10
C ASN A 42 -5.43 -9.82 13.97
N THR A 43 -6.26 -8.81 14.25
CA THR A 43 -5.83 -7.41 14.29
C THR A 43 -4.79 -7.18 15.38
N ALA A 44 -5.07 -7.59 16.61
CA ALA A 44 -4.18 -7.43 17.76
C ALA A 44 -2.86 -8.17 17.57
N THR A 45 -2.87 -9.43 17.11
CA THR A 45 -1.65 -10.20 16.87
C THR A 45 -0.79 -9.55 15.79
N ARG A 46 -1.38 -9.07 14.68
CA ARG A 46 -0.61 -8.34 13.65
C ARG A 46 0.06 -7.09 14.21
N PHE A 47 -0.66 -6.33 15.05
CA PHE A 47 -0.12 -5.14 15.69
C PHE A 47 0.99 -5.50 16.68
N ALA A 48 0.72 -6.46 17.56
CA ALA A 48 1.64 -6.93 18.58
C ALA A 48 2.92 -7.50 17.97
N THR A 49 2.84 -8.28 16.90
CA THR A 49 4.03 -8.81 16.20
C THR A 49 4.95 -7.68 15.73
N LEU A 50 4.41 -6.59 15.18
CA LEU A 50 5.22 -5.45 14.74
C LEU A 50 5.86 -4.71 15.92
N VAL A 51 5.08 -4.46 16.99
CA VAL A 51 5.59 -3.78 18.20
C VAL A 51 6.63 -4.63 18.93
N ILE A 52 6.43 -5.96 19.01
CA ILE A 52 7.38 -6.90 19.60
C ILE A 52 8.65 -6.96 18.77
N LEU A 53 8.55 -7.02 17.43
CA LEU A 53 9.73 -7.02 16.55
C LEU A 53 10.55 -5.73 16.73
N PHE A 54 9.88 -4.58 16.76
CA PHE A 54 10.54 -3.30 17.03
C PHE A 54 11.17 -3.28 18.43
N GLY A 55 10.45 -3.72 19.46
CA GLY A 55 10.98 -3.83 20.81
C GLY A 55 12.19 -4.75 20.92
N LEU A 56 12.21 -5.86 20.18
CA LEU A 56 13.36 -6.76 20.11
C LEU A 56 14.58 -6.07 19.50
N ILE A 57 14.38 -5.28 18.43
CA ILE A 57 15.46 -4.51 17.82
C ILE A 57 15.96 -3.43 18.77
N LEU A 58 15.04 -2.72 19.44
CA LEU A 58 15.37 -1.66 20.37
C LEU A 58 16.12 -2.19 21.59
N PHE A 59 15.48 -3.02 22.41
CA PHE A 59 16.06 -3.52 23.66
C PHE A 59 17.19 -4.52 23.43
N GLY A 60 17.08 -5.35 22.39
CA GLY A 60 18.16 -6.27 22.01
C GLY A 60 19.37 -5.52 21.45
N GLY A 61 19.14 -4.48 20.67
CA GLY A 61 20.18 -3.58 20.20
C GLY A 61 20.85 -2.83 21.35
N GLU A 62 20.08 -2.25 22.27
CA GLU A 62 20.61 -1.52 23.43
C GLU A 62 21.52 -2.40 24.29
N ALA A 63 21.16 -3.67 24.48
CA ALA A 63 21.94 -4.63 25.24
C ALA A 63 23.31 -4.97 24.61
N VAL A 64 23.43 -4.87 23.28
CA VAL A 64 24.64 -5.22 22.53
C VAL A 64 25.47 -4.00 22.14
N ALA A 65 24.81 -2.90 21.78
CA ALA A 65 25.39 -1.72 21.17
C ALA A 65 24.69 -0.43 21.65
N GLY A 66 24.51 -0.30 22.97
CA GLY A 66 23.77 0.80 23.63
C GLY A 66 23.92 2.18 23.00
N ALA A 67 25.15 2.72 22.98
CA ALA A 67 25.41 4.07 22.46
C ALA A 67 24.99 4.24 20.98
N ALA A 68 25.28 3.24 20.14
CA ALA A 68 24.93 3.30 18.72
C ALA A 68 23.41 3.29 18.49
N ILE A 69 22.65 2.55 19.32
CA ILE A 69 21.18 2.52 19.24
C ILE A 69 20.58 3.83 19.73
N THR A 70 21.05 4.36 20.86
CA THR A 70 20.53 5.64 21.39
C THR A 70 20.75 6.80 20.43
N ASP A 71 21.90 6.86 19.75
CA ASP A 71 22.22 7.95 18.82
C ASP A 71 21.42 7.87 17.49
N SER A 72 20.97 6.66 17.14
CA SER A 72 20.26 6.37 15.90
C SER A 72 18.77 6.09 16.08
N LEU A 73 18.24 6.26 17.30
CA LEU A 73 16.89 5.84 17.68
C LEU A 73 15.80 6.47 16.78
N ALA A 74 15.87 7.77 16.52
CA ALA A 74 15.01 8.46 15.57
C ALA A 74 15.03 7.81 14.17
N GLY A 75 16.23 7.51 13.67
CA GLY A 75 16.42 6.85 12.37
C GLY A 75 15.85 5.43 12.35
N ILE A 76 15.99 4.67 13.46
CA ILE A 76 15.43 3.34 13.60
C ILE A 76 13.89 3.41 13.59
N ILE A 77 13.28 4.35 14.32
CA ILE A 77 11.83 4.54 14.34
C ILE A 77 11.30 4.84 12.93
N VAL A 78 11.88 5.85 12.25
CA VAL A 78 11.43 6.23 10.90
C VAL A 78 11.70 5.10 9.90
N GLY A 79 12.87 4.48 9.94
CA GLY A 79 13.25 3.37 9.06
C GLY A 79 12.31 2.18 9.21
N PHE A 80 11.99 1.79 10.44
CA PHE A 80 11.04 0.71 10.71
C PHE A 80 9.62 1.07 10.27
N PHE A 81 9.21 2.32 10.47
CA PHE A 81 7.92 2.83 10.01
C PHE A 81 7.79 2.76 8.48
N VAL A 82 8.78 3.28 7.75
CA VAL A 82 8.83 3.20 6.28
C VAL A 82 8.89 1.76 5.80
N TRP A 83 9.64 0.89 6.48
CA TRP A 83 9.74 -0.53 6.15
C TRP A 83 8.42 -1.27 6.32
N THR A 84 7.70 -1.00 7.42
CA THR A 84 6.36 -1.55 7.65
C THR A 84 5.39 -1.09 6.56
N MET A 85 5.45 0.19 6.19
CA MET A 85 4.66 0.74 5.09
C MET A 85 5.00 0.11 3.74
N ALA A 86 6.28 -0.15 3.50
CA ALA A 86 6.73 -0.83 2.29
C ALA A 86 6.10 -2.22 2.18
N ILE A 87 6.20 -3.03 3.24
CA ILE A 87 5.62 -4.38 3.31
C ILE A 87 4.12 -4.34 2.99
N VAL A 88 3.37 -3.46 3.66
CA VAL A 88 1.92 -3.35 3.46
C VAL A 88 1.59 -2.94 2.03
N ALA A 89 2.35 -2.02 1.45
CA ALA A 89 2.13 -1.51 0.11
C ALA A 89 2.37 -2.59 -0.96
N TYR A 90 3.56 -3.21 -1.04
CA TYR A 90 3.84 -4.13 -2.14
C TYR A 90 3.13 -5.49 -1.97
N GLN A 91 3.06 -6.03 -0.76
CA GLN A 91 2.43 -7.35 -0.53
C GLN A 91 0.91 -7.25 -0.59
N GLY A 92 0.34 -6.14 -0.11
CA GLY A 92 -1.11 -5.97 0.02
C GLY A 92 -1.86 -6.20 -1.30
N LEU A 93 -1.33 -5.67 -2.41
CA LEU A 93 -1.95 -5.83 -3.74
C LEU A 93 -1.89 -7.28 -4.21
N ALA A 94 -0.73 -7.91 -4.16
CA ALA A 94 -0.56 -9.28 -4.60
C ALA A 94 -1.42 -10.25 -3.78
N TRP A 95 -1.44 -10.09 -2.45
CA TRP A 95 -2.29 -10.89 -1.56
C TRP A 95 -3.78 -10.71 -1.84
N ASN A 96 -4.23 -9.51 -2.24
CA ASN A 96 -5.62 -9.33 -2.63
C ASN A 96 -5.97 -10.15 -3.86
N ILE A 97 -5.10 -10.16 -4.88
CA ILE A 97 -5.32 -10.95 -6.09
C ILE A 97 -5.31 -12.44 -5.77
N THR A 98 -4.28 -12.91 -5.06
CA THR A 98 -4.14 -14.31 -4.67
C THR A 98 -5.35 -14.80 -3.90
N ARG A 99 -5.90 -14.02 -2.95
CA ARG A 99 -7.10 -14.39 -2.20
C ARG A 99 -8.35 -14.48 -3.08
N GLU A 100 -8.58 -13.49 -3.94
CA GLU A 100 -9.72 -13.52 -4.85
C GLU A 100 -9.63 -14.72 -5.83
N ALA A 101 -8.41 -15.11 -6.19
CA ALA A 101 -8.15 -16.27 -7.02
C ALA A 101 -8.46 -17.57 -6.28
N GLN A 102 -7.96 -17.71 -5.05
CA GLN A 102 -8.22 -18.85 -4.17
C GLN A 102 -9.71 -19.01 -3.83
N TRP A 103 -10.45 -17.91 -3.70
CA TRP A 103 -11.88 -17.94 -3.41
C TRP A 103 -12.75 -18.21 -4.63
N GLY A 104 -12.16 -18.33 -5.84
CA GLY A 104 -12.91 -18.50 -7.08
C GLY A 104 -13.78 -17.28 -7.44
N THR A 105 -13.51 -16.12 -6.83
CA THR A 105 -14.28 -14.88 -7.04
C THR A 105 -13.68 -13.99 -8.10
N LEU A 106 -12.50 -14.33 -8.63
CA LEU A 106 -11.88 -13.59 -9.74
C LEU A 106 -12.84 -13.45 -10.92
N GLU A 107 -13.45 -14.53 -11.39
CA GLU A 107 -14.37 -14.50 -12.53
C GLU A 107 -15.56 -13.56 -12.29
N ARG A 108 -16.14 -13.58 -11.09
CA ARG A 108 -17.21 -12.65 -10.69
C ARG A 108 -16.74 -11.20 -10.67
N LEU A 109 -15.48 -10.96 -10.31
CA LEU A 109 -14.86 -9.63 -10.37
C LEU A 109 -14.68 -9.13 -11.81
N PHE A 110 -14.47 -10.05 -12.77
CA PHE A 110 -14.38 -9.71 -14.19
C PHE A 110 -15.74 -9.41 -14.83
N ILE A 111 -16.82 -10.00 -14.32
CA ILE A 111 -18.21 -9.77 -14.79
C ILE A 111 -18.87 -8.59 -14.04
N SER A 112 -18.18 -8.03 -13.04
CA SER A 112 -18.59 -6.82 -12.32
C SER A 112 -18.97 -5.68 -13.29
N PRO A 113 -20.10 -4.98 -13.08
CA PRO A 113 -20.49 -3.82 -13.88
C PRO A 113 -19.43 -2.71 -13.94
N HIS A 114 -18.60 -2.60 -12.89
CA HIS A 114 -17.49 -1.62 -12.83
C HIS A 114 -16.21 -2.08 -13.53
N GLY A 115 -16.11 -3.36 -13.89
CA GLY A 115 -14.88 -4.01 -14.34
C GLY A 115 -13.84 -4.18 -13.23
N ILE A 116 -13.00 -5.20 -13.37
CA ILE A 116 -11.96 -5.54 -12.38
C ILE A 116 -10.96 -4.40 -12.13
N GLY A 117 -10.59 -3.62 -13.15
CA GLY A 117 -9.61 -2.54 -13.02
C GLY A 117 -10.08 -1.47 -12.04
N THR A 118 -11.31 -1.00 -12.20
CA THR A 118 -11.95 -0.02 -11.32
C THR A 118 -12.10 -0.56 -9.90
N VAL A 119 -12.55 -1.82 -9.74
CA VAL A 119 -12.70 -2.43 -8.41
C VAL A 119 -11.35 -2.57 -7.71
N MET A 120 -10.30 -2.96 -8.43
CA MET A 120 -8.95 -3.05 -7.89
C MET A 120 -8.38 -1.69 -7.51
N LEU A 121 -8.62 -0.64 -8.31
CA LEU A 121 -8.24 0.73 -7.97
C LEU A 121 -8.96 1.23 -6.70
N VAL A 122 -10.26 1.00 -6.58
CA VAL A 122 -11.01 1.36 -5.36
C VAL A 122 -10.48 0.59 -4.15
N LYS A 123 -10.25 -0.72 -4.28
CA LYS A 123 -9.62 -1.54 -3.23
C LYS A 123 -8.23 -1.02 -2.87
N LEU A 124 -7.43 -0.60 -3.83
CA LEU A 124 -6.12 -0.02 -3.61
C LEU A 124 -6.22 1.25 -2.75
N VAL A 125 -7.06 2.21 -3.15
CA VAL A 125 -7.27 3.47 -2.41
C VAL A 125 -7.75 3.19 -0.99
N VAL A 126 -8.79 2.35 -0.82
CA VAL A 126 -9.26 1.95 0.53
C VAL A 126 -8.12 1.28 1.31
N ASN A 127 -7.33 0.43 0.67
CA ASN A 127 -6.24 -0.24 1.37
C ASN A 127 -5.17 0.71 1.87
N VAL A 128 -4.80 1.67 1.02
CA VAL A 128 -3.85 2.74 1.32
C VAL A 128 -4.37 3.59 2.48
N LEU A 129 -5.62 4.05 2.46
CA LEU A 129 -6.21 4.83 3.56
C LEU A 129 -6.17 4.11 4.91
N PHE A 130 -6.59 2.84 4.95
CA PHE A 130 -6.50 2.05 6.17
C PHE A 130 -5.06 1.72 6.57
N SER A 131 -4.13 1.62 5.61
CA SER A 131 -2.72 1.42 5.91
C SER A 131 -2.10 2.64 6.59
N PHE A 132 -2.51 3.87 6.22
CA PHE A 132 -2.09 5.07 6.92
C PHE A 132 -2.56 5.08 8.37
N LEU A 133 -3.83 4.74 8.63
CA LEU A 133 -4.34 4.65 10.00
C LEU A 133 -3.57 3.61 10.82
N TRP A 134 -3.33 2.44 10.23
CA TRP A 134 -2.55 1.38 10.85
C TRP A 134 -1.13 1.83 11.17
N ALA A 135 -0.46 2.43 10.19
CA ALA A 135 0.93 2.87 10.31
C ALA A 135 1.08 3.98 11.34
N PHE A 136 0.15 4.92 11.38
CA PHE A 136 0.14 5.98 12.40
C PHE A 136 -0.02 5.39 13.81
N ALA A 137 -0.94 4.43 14.00
CA ALA A 137 -1.08 3.73 15.28
C ALA A 137 0.20 2.97 15.67
N THR A 138 0.86 2.32 14.72
CA THR A 138 2.12 1.61 14.94
C THR A 138 3.27 2.58 15.26
N LEU A 139 3.36 3.71 14.56
CA LEU A 139 4.35 4.76 14.81
C LEU A 139 4.21 5.32 16.23
N LEU A 140 2.99 5.65 16.66
CA LEU A 140 2.74 6.10 18.03
C LEU A 140 3.17 5.08 19.09
N ALA A 141 2.91 3.80 18.84
CA ALA A 141 3.36 2.73 19.74
C ALA A 141 4.91 2.62 19.78
N MET A 142 5.59 2.81 18.66
CA MET A 142 7.05 2.81 18.58
C MET A 142 7.66 3.98 19.35
N MET A 143 7.15 5.20 19.12
CA MET A 143 7.58 6.41 19.82
C MET A 143 7.37 6.28 21.33
N ALA A 144 6.21 5.76 21.74
CA ALA A 144 5.93 5.50 23.15
C ALA A 144 6.86 4.44 23.76
N LEU A 145 7.17 3.37 23.02
CA LEU A 145 8.07 2.30 23.50
C LEU A 145 9.52 2.78 23.59
N ALA A 146 9.98 3.54 22.59
CA ALA A 146 11.30 4.13 22.51
C ALA A 146 11.49 5.32 23.46
N ARG A 147 10.39 5.89 23.97
CA ARG A 147 10.37 7.15 24.74
C ARG A 147 10.99 8.33 23.99
N GLU A 148 10.95 8.29 22.66
CA GLU A 148 11.42 9.35 21.78
C GLU A 148 10.27 9.83 20.90
N TRP A 149 10.01 11.14 20.96
CA TRP A 149 8.95 11.77 20.20
C TRP A 149 9.51 12.61 19.06
N LEU A 150 9.41 12.06 17.86
CA LEU A 150 9.68 12.72 16.58
C LEU A 150 8.66 13.81 16.24
N VAL A 151 9.07 14.74 15.39
CA VAL A 151 8.19 15.76 14.82
C VAL A 151 7.31 15.08 13.76
N VAL A 152 5.99 15.19 13.92
CA VAL A 152 5.04 14.64 12.95
C VAL A 152 4.11 15.76 12.52
N ASP A 153 4.56 16.55 11.55
CA ASP A 153 3.70 17.50 10.85
C ASP A 153 2.89 16.77 9.76
N PRO A 154 1.55 16.63 9.90
CA PRO A 154 0.74 15.93 8.91
C PRO A 154 0.80 16.57 7.53
N ALA A 155 1.02 17.88 7.43
CA ALA A 155 1.10 18.58 6.16
C ALA A 155 2.35 18.20 5.36
N THR A 156 3.41 17.77 6.04
CA THR A 156 4.68 17.38 5.42
C THR A 156 4.83 15.86 5.31
N VAL A 157 4.59 15.14 6.40
CA VAL A 157 4.77 13.69 6.48
C VAL A 157 3.80 12.96 5.55
N LEU A 158 2.54 13.40 5.47
CA LEU A 158 1.52 12.68 4.70
C LEU A 158 1.80 12.74 3.18
N PRO A 159 2.09 13.89 2.55
CA PRO A 159 2.49 13.92 1.13
C PRO A 159 3.74 13.09 0.83
N LEU A 160 4.81 13.22 1.64
CA LEU A 160 6.04 12.45 1.47
C LEU A 160 5.77 10.95 1.56
N LEU A 161 4.98 10.53 2.54
CA LEU A 161 4.63 9.13 2.73
C LEU A 161 3.75 8.59 1.60
N VAL A 162 2.77 9.37 1.10
CA VAL A 162 1.96 9.00 -0.07
C VAL A 162 2.85 8.77 -1.29
N LEU A 163 3.77 9.69 -1.59
CA LEU A 163 4.69 9.55 -2.71
C LEU A 163 5.61 8.34 -2.53
N THR A 164 6.16 8.15 -1.33
CA THR A 164 7.02 7.00 -1.01
C THR A 164 6.27 5.69 -1.23
N VAL A 165 5.05 5.57 -0.70
CA VAL A 165 4.18 4.41 -0.85
C VAL A 165 3.76 4.20 -2.30
N ALA A 166 3.55 5.26 -3.08
CA ALA A 166 3.21 5.15 -4.50
C ALA A 166 4.33 4.47 -5.30
N SER A 167 5.60 4.81 -5.02
CA SER A 167 6.75 4.15 -5.67
C SER A 167 6.77 2.64 -5.39
N ILE A 168 6.54 2.24 -4.13
CA ILE A 168 6.49 0.84 -3.68
C ILE A 168 5.30 0.11 -4.27
N SER A 169 4.17 0.80 -4.36
CA SER A 169 2.94 0.24 -4.92
C SER A 169 3.14 -0.11 -6.40
N GLY A 170 4.02 0.59 -7.11
CA GLY A 170 4.48 0.20 -8.45
C GLY A 170 5.09 -1.20 -8.49
N LEU A 171 6.03 -1.51 -7.59
CA LEU A 171 6.58 -2.86 -7.42
C LEU A 171 5.47 -3.86 -7.03
N GLY A 172 4.59 -3.47 -6.11
CA GLY A 172 3.42 -4.26 -5.72
C GLY A 172 2.53 -4.66 -6.90
N LEU A 173 2.30 -3.75 -7.86
CA LEU A 173 1.53 -4.00 -9.08
C LEU A 173 2.23 -5.00 -10.01
N VAL A 174 3.56 -4.92 -10.15
CA VAL A 174 4.34 -5.93 -10.88
C VAL A 174 4.10 -7.31 -10.28
N PHE A 175 4.23 -7.43 -8.95
CA PHE A 175 4.01 -8.70 -8.26
C PHE A 175 2.57 -9.17 -8.30
N ALA A 176 1.59 -8.27 -8.24
CA ALA A 176 0.19 -8.61 -8.46
C ALA A 176 -0.02 -9.22 -9.86
N GLY A 177 0.68 -8.71 -10.87
CA GLY A 177 0.67 -9.27 -12.22
C GLY A 177 1.34 -10.64 -12.29
N LEU A 178 2.49 -10.81 -11.63
CA LEU A 178 3.17 -12.10 -11.53
C LEU A 178 2.33 -13.14 -10.77
N ALA A 179 1.61 -12.74 -9.72
CA ALA A 179 0.73 -13.62 -8.97
C ALA A 179 -0.38 -14.24 -9.86
N LEU A 180 -0.92 -13.46 -10.81
CA LEU A 180 -1.89 -13.95 -11.80
C LEU A 180 -1.32 -15.04 -12.71
N LEU A 181 -0.02 -14.99 -13.01
CA LEU A 181 0.63 -15.91 -13.95
C LEU A 181 1.21 -17.15 -13.26
N TYR A 182 1.78 -16.98 -12.06
CA TYR A 182 2.60 -18.02 -11.42
C TYR A 182 1.98 -18.61 -10.14
N LYS A 183 0.87 -18.06 -9.62
CA LYS A 183 0.10 -18.51 -8.45
C LYS A 183 0.83 -18.59 -7.09
N ARG A 184 2.14 -18.79 -7.07
CA ARG A 184 3.00 -18.89 -5.88
C ARG A 184 4.25 -18.03 -6.04
N ILE A 185 4.23 -16.86 -5.43
CA ILE A 185 5.34 -15.88 -5.46
C ILE A 185 5.74 -15.41 -4.07
N GLU A 186 5.24 -16.06 -3.02
CA GLU A 186 5.38 -15.64 -1.63
C GLU A 186 6.85 -15.57 -1.19
N ASN A 187 7.69 -16.48 -1.66
CA ASN A 187 9.12 -16.49 -1.33
C ASN A 187 9.85 -15.26 -1.86
N ILE A 188 9.40 -14.68 -2.98
CA ILE A 188 9.99 -13.46 -3.53
C ILE A 188 9.74 -12.28 -2.58
N PHE A 189 8.59 -12.25 -1.91
CA PHE A 189 8.27 -11.20 -0.94
C PHE A 189 9.20 -11.24 0.26
N GLN A 190 9.62 -12.42 0.72
CA GLN A 190 10.59 -12.54 1.80
C GLN A 190 11.94 -11.94 1.41
N LEU A 191 12.42 -12.19 0.19
CA LEU A 191 13.67 -11.59 -0.31
C LEU A 191 13.56 -10.06 -0.43
N LEU A 192 12.46 -9.56 -0.96
CA LEU A 192 12.23 -8.11 -1.10
C LEU A 192 12.12 -7.41 0.24
N GLN A 193 11.55 -8.06 1.25
CA GLN A 193 11.48 -7.50 2.60
C GLN A 193 12.87 -7.11 3.12
N PHE A 194 13.89 -7.94 2.87
CA PHE A 194 15.28 -7.61 3.22
C PHE A 194 15.90 -6.57 2.28
N ALA A 195 15.60 -6.65 0.98
CA ALA A 195 16.05 -5.63 0.03
C ALA A 195 15.56 -4.22 0.43
N PHE A 196 14.31 -4.10 0.89
CA PHE A 196 13.76 -2.83 1.38
C PHE A 196 14.49 -2.31 2.61
N VAL A 197 14.99 -3.16 3.51
CA VAL A 197 15.83 -2.70 4.64
C VAL A 197 17.07 -1.98 4.11
N GLY A 198 17.77 -2.57 3.14
CA GLY A 198 18.95 -1.95 2.52
C GLY A 198 18.63 -0.67 1.75
N LEU A 199 17.49 -0.62 1.05
CA LEU A 199 17.05 0.58 0.32
C LEU A 199 16.67 1.73 1.25
N ILE A 200 16.05 1.43 2.40
CA ILE A 200 15.64 2.41 3.41
C ILE A 200 16.85 2.95 4.17
N ALA A 201 17.82 2.10 4.47
CA ALA A 201 19.07 2.48 5.13
C ALA A 201 20.12 3.05 4.16
N ALA A 202 19.77 3.26 2.89
CA ALA A 202 20.70 3.75 1.87
C ALA A 202 21.17 5.19 2.20
N PRO A 203 22.48 5.48 2.12
CA PRO A 203 23.03 6.81 2.43
C PRO A 203 22.81 7.77 1.25
N VAL A 204 21.56 8.18 1.02
CA VAL A 204 21.18 9.04 -0.13
C VAL A 204 21.89 10.40 -0.08
N GLY A 205 22.14 10.93 1.12
CA GLY A 205 22.88 12.18 1.30
C GLY A 205 24.36 12.10 0.88
N GLU A 206 24.98 10.92 0.95
CA GLU A 206 26.37 10.70 0.52
C GLU A 206 26.46 10.28 -0.96
N VAL A 207 25.48 9.49 -1.41
CA VAL A 207 25.44 8.94 -2.77
C VAL A 207 24.12 9.33 -3.46
N PRO A 208 24.06 10.50 -4.12
CA PRO A 208 22.83 11.00 -4.76
C PRO A 208 22.23 10.07 -5.81
N ALA A 209 23.02 9.17 -6.40
CA ALA A 209 22.52 8.18 -7.36
C ALA A 209 21.52 7.19 -6.73
N LEU A 210 21.63 6.92 -5.42
CA LEU A 210 20.70 6.04 -4.70
C LEU A 210 19.31 6.68 -4.56
N ALA A 211 19.19 7.99 -4.76
CA ALA A 211 17.94 8.73 -4.72
C ALA A 211 16.96 8.34 -5.85
N VAL A 212 17.45 7.65 -6.90
CA VAL A 212 16.59 7.15 -7.98
C VAL A 212 15.93 5.81 -7.61
N LEU A 213 16.46 5.10 -6.60
CA LEU A 213 15.93 3.81 -6.17
C LEU A 213 14.56 3.97 -5.51
N PRO A 214 13.67 2.97 -5.64
CA PRO A 214 12.36 3.03 -5.02
C PRO A 214 12.54 3.07 -3.50
N VAL A 215 11.71 3.86 -2.82
CA VAL A 215 11.75 4.09 -1.35
C VAL A 215 12.92 4.92 -0.85
N SER A 216 14.13 4.77 -1.38
CA SER A 216 15.34 5.37 -0.80
C SER A 216 15.23 6.88 -0.62
N HIS A 217 14.85 7.62 -1.67
CA HIS A 217 14.67 9.08 -1.58
C HIS A 217 13.55 9.46 -0.61
N GLY A 218 12.40 8.80 -0.72
CA GLY A 218 11.26 9.07 0.15
C GLY A 218 11.55 8.81 1.62
N SER A 219 12.33 7.75 1.91
CA SER A 219 12.80 7.45 3.25
C SER A 219 13.77 8.49 3.77
N TYR A 220 14.67 9.00 2.93
CA TYR A 220 15.60 10.07 3.31
C TYR A 220 14.83 11.34 3.71
N LEU A 221 13.90 11.81 2.86
CA LEU A 221 13.10 13.01 3.17
C LEU A 221 12.18 12.81 4.38
N LEU A 222 11.64 11.61 4.59
CA LEU A 222 10.86 11.30 5.79
C LEU A 222 11.72 11.29 7.06
N GLN A 223 12.98 10.82 6.98
CA GLN A 223 13.91 10.90 8.11
C GLN A 223 14.21 12.36 8.46
N GLU A 224 14.52 13.19 7.48
CA GLU A 224 14.78 14.62 7.67
C GLU A 224 13.54 15.36 8.23
N ALA A 225 12.36 15.16 7.62
CA ALA A 225 11.12 15.79 8.09
C ALA A 225 10.74 15.38 9.53
N MET A 226 10.94 14.11 9.90
CA MET A 226 10.52 13.61 11.21
C MET A 226 11.56 13.81 12.31
N ARG A 227 12.85 13.81 11.96
CA ARG A 227 13.96 14.04 12.91
C ARG A 227 14.16 15.53 13.16
N ASP A 228 14.25 16.31 12.09
CA ASP A 228 14.66 17.72 12.16
C ASP A 228 13.46 18.68 12.08
N GLY A 229 12.27 18.17 11.77
CA GLY A 229 11.04 18.97 11.68
C GLY A 229 10.96 19.82 10.41
N THR A 230 11.78 19.52 9.41
CA THR A 230 11.81 20.21 8.11
C THR A 230 10.45 20.16 7.45
N ARG A 231 9.93 21.33 7.07
CA ARG A 231 8.60 21.45 6.47
C ARG A 231 8.63 21.21 4.97
N LEU A 232 7.49 20.87 4.39
CA LEU A 232 7.40 20.53 2.97
C LEU A 232 7.98 21.61 2.03
N TRP A 233 7.82 22.88 2.37
CA TRP A 233 8.32 24.01 1.56
C TRP A 233 9.79 24.38 1.83
N GLU A 234 10.43 23.78 2.83
CA GLU A 234 11.84 23.98 3.15
C GLU A 234 12.74 23.04 2.34
N PHE A 235 12.19 21.91 1.86
CA PHE A 235 12.89 21.01 0.96
C PHE A 235 13.21 21.67 -0.38
N ALA A 236 14.35 21.29 -0.96
CA ALA A 236 14.74 21.79 -2.27
C ALA A 236 13.70 21.34 -3.33
N PRO A 237 13.25 22.25 -4.23
CA PRO A 237 12.29 21.89 -5.27
C PRO A 237 12.76 20.72 -6.16
N GLY A 238 14.08 20.56 -6.32
CA GLY A 238 14.69 19.45 -7.05
C GLY A 238 14.51 18.09 -6.37
N GLU A 239 14.55 18.04 -5.03
CA GLU A 239 14.35 16.80 -4.27
C GLU A 239 12.89 16.37 -4.33
N LEU A 240 11.96 17.30 -4.09
CA LEU A 240 10.53 17.04 -4.23
C LEU A 240 10.17 16.64 -5.67
N GLY A 241 10.75 17.33 -6.66
CA GLY A 241 10.58 17.00 -8.07
C GLY A 241 11.09 15.60 -8.41
N LEU A 242 12.25 15.21 -7.88
CA LEU A 242 12.80 13.87 -8.05
C LEU A 242 11.94 12.80 -7.36
N LEU A 243 11.44 13.06 -6.16
CA LEU A 243 10.52 12.16 -5.47
C LEU A 243 9.23 11.96 -6.29
N ILE A 244 8.62 13.05 -6.79
CA ILE A 244 7.42 12.96 -7.62
C ILE A 244 7.71 12.16 -8.90
N ALA A 245 8.82 12.45 -9.58
CA ALA A 245 9.21 11.78 -10.82
C ALA A 245 9.45 10.28 -10.62
N THR A 246 10.20 9.91 -9.59
CA THR A 246 10.47 8.50 -9.26
C THR A 246 9.19 7.78 -8.84
N SER A 247 8.39 8.37 -7.96
CA SER A 247 7.11 7.79 -7.52
C SER A 247 6.13 7.58 -8.66
N ALA A 248 5.94 8.58 -9.52
CA ALA A 248 5.09 8.45 -10.70
C ALA A 248 5.66 7.43 -11.69
N GLY A 249 6.98 7.45 -11.93
CA GLY A 249 7.68 6.54 -12.83
C GLY A 249 7.50 5.07 -12.44
N TYR A 250 7.82 4.72 -11.19
CA TYR A 250 7.66 3.36 -10.68
C TYR A 250 6.20 2.92 -10.65
N PHE A 251 5.29 3.80 -10.24
CA PHE A 251 3.86 3.48 -10.20
C PHE A 251 3.30 3.20 -11.61
N LEU A 252 3.57 4.07 -12.57
CA LEU A 252 3.11 3.92 -13.96
C LEU A 252 3.74 2.71 -14.65
N ALA A 253 5.04 2.48 -14.44
CA ALA A 253 5.71 1.30 -14.97
C ALA A 253 5.10 0.01 -14.39
N GLY A 254 4.90 -0.05 -13.07
CA GLY A 254 4.27 -1.18 -12.41
C GLY A 254 2.84 -1.43 -12.90
N PHE A 255 2.05 -0.36 -13.07
CA PHE A 255 0.71 -0.44 -13.62
C PHE A 255 0.69 -0.97 -15.06
N ALA A 256 1.61 -0.51 -15.91
CA ALA A 256 1.73 -1.01 -17.27
C ALA A 256 2.05 -2.52 -17.31
N VAL A 257 3.00 -2.97 -16.48
CA VAL A 257 3.35 -4.40 -16.35
C VAL A 257 2.14 -5.21 -15.88
N PHE A 258 1.41 -4.71 -14.87
CA PHE A 258 0.19 -5.36 -14.38
C PHE A 258 -0.85 -5.54 -15.50
N GLN A 259 -1.10 -4.51 -16.30
CA GLN A 259 -2.05 -4.56 -17.43
C GLN A 259 -1.62 -5.58 -18.49
N ILE A 260 -0.31 -5.66 -18.79
CA ILE A 260 0.24 -6.65 -19.72
C ILE A 260 0.02 -8.07 -19.18
N ALA A 261 0.37 -8.30 -17.90
CA ALA A 261 0.20 -9.59 -17.25
C ALA A 261 -1.28 -10.03 -17.22
N GLN A 262 -2.19 -9.10 -16.94
CA GLN A 262 -3.63 -9.37 -16.91
C GLN A 262 -4.16 -9.77 -18.30
N ARG A 263 -3.75 -9.09 -19.37
CA ARG A 263 -4.12 -9.45 -20.75
C ARG A 263 -3.61 -10.85 -21.10
N ARG A 264 -2.39 -11.18 -20.68
CA ARG A 264 -1.78 -12.50 -20.88
C ARG A 264 -2.52 -13.60 -20.13
N ALA A 265 -2.81 -13.39 -18.84
CA ALA A 265 -3.55 -14.34 -18.01
C ALA A 265 -4.93 -14.66 -18.61
N ARG A 266 -5.63 -13.64 -19.13
CA ARG A 266 -6.92 -13.82 -19.80
C ARG A 266 -6.82 -14.65 -21.08
N LYS A 267 -5.83 -14.37 -21.93
CA LYS A 267 -5.61 -15.14 -23.18
C LYS A 267 -5.27 -16.61 -22.90
N GLN A 268 -4.65 -16.89 -21.76
CA GLN A 268 -4.25 -18.24 -21.36
C GLN A 268 -5.31 -18.99 -20.54
N GLY A 269 -6.47 -18.38 -20.25
CA GLY A 269 -7.52 -19.01 -19.45
C GLY A 269 -7.16 -19.25 -17.98
N LEU A 270 -6.11 -18.61 -17.46
CA LEU A 270 -5.56 -18.85 -16.12
C LEU A 270 -6.45 -18.33 -14.98
N LEU A 271 -7.54 -17.63 -15.29
CA LEU A 271 -8.40 -16.96 -14.31
C LEU A 271 -9.40 -17.89 -13.62
N GLY A 272 -9.79 -18.99 -14.28
CA GLY A 272 -10.75 -19.97 -13.76
C GLY A 272 -10.12 -21.22 -13.17
N GLN A 273 -8.82 -21.40 -13.37
CA GLN A 273 -8.07 -22.54 -12.85
C GLN A 273 -7.21 -22.02 -11.70
N TYR A 274 -7.65 -22.16 -10.45
CA TYR A 274 -6.77 -21.96 -9.28
C TYR A 274 -6.39 -23.30 -8.65
#